data_AF-A0A318I8J8-F1
#
_entry.id   AF-A0A318I8J8-F1
#
_cell.length_a   1.000
_cell.length_b   1.000
_cell.length_c   1.000
_cell.angle_alpha   90.00
_cell.angle_beta   90.00
_cell.angle_gamma   90.00
#
_symmetry.space_group_name_H-M   'P 1'
#
loop_
_entity.id
_entity.type
_entity.pdbx_description
1 polymer ?
#
loop_
_entity_poly.entity_id
_entity_poly.type
_entity_poly.pdbx_seq_one_letter_code
_entity_poly.pdbx_strand_id
1 'polypeptide(L)'
;MKYPYQFLILFLFFGFFCYSQYRINDDELRDYFSAILYLSDEATETIQINGEQYEVLYRKPWTEKIIEKKVPSLGTGFFLIRGIDIYLVTAEHVARFLKGTSKIKYLGTDGQKKEITIQALTTVKYDLKKLNWVRHPTADIAILHLGIYDNVVKDIAMFNHEYLEEFIKAPNRFNDLTIMGYPLGLGVTPLSISPITRNTRSASDIVYFDRFDNSVLNPFIITDDPSIGGFSGGPVLEIHKTEKPMNIQGEKVGIAPKVIGLVHGNLASNTPGNFAAIVPAFQIVETLELAPKFSGKYTFYYPNGGLWSERIYKDGLPWTVLSNYNSKGKTQDKGTLHEGEGYLYAWNEKGTFAEVISCSKGKCSGGSYMYRNVDFSKQLKPKSN
;
A
#
# COMPACT_ATOMS: atom_id res chain seq x y z
N MET A 1 -45.93 27.24 -24.06
CA MET A 1 -44.80 26.59 -23.36
C MET A 1 -43.59 26.62 -24.29
N LYS A 2 -42.58 27.44 -23.99
CA LYS A 2 -41.56 27.87 -24.99
C LYS A 2 -40.12 27.47 -24.65
N TYR A 3 -39.90 26.44 -23.83
CA TYR A 3 -38.54 26.00 -23.44
C TYR A 3 -38.34 24.49 -23.13
N PRO A 4 -38.91 23.51 -23.87
CA PRO A 4 -38.64 22.10 -23.56
C PRO A 4 -37.22 21.64 -23.96
N TYR A 5 -36.61 22.25 -25.00
CA TYR A 5 -35.32 21.79 -25.54
C TYR A 5 -34.08 22.34 -24.83
N GLN A 6 -34.16 23.51 -24.20
CA GLN A 6 -33.03 24.07 -23.44
C GLN A 6 -32.75 23.29 -22.15
N PHE A 7 -33.78 22.78 -21.48
CA PHE A 7 -33.60 21.91 -20.31
C PHE A 7 -33.01 20.54 -20.68
N LEU A 8 -33.39 19.98 -21.83
CA LEU A 8 -32.88 18.68 -22.29
C LEU A 8 -31.37 18.74 -22.63
N ILE A 9 -30.92 19.82 -23.25
CA ILE A 9 -29.50 20.06 -23.56
C ILE A 9 -28.69 20.28 -22.28
N LEU A 10 -29.24 20.99 -21.29
CA LEU A 10 -28.58 21.19 -20.00
C LEU A 10 -28.41 19.87 -19.22
N PHE A 11 -29.43 19.00 -19.23
CA PHE A 11 -29.38 17.67 -18.61
C PHE A 11 -28.37 16.74 -19.30
N LEU A 12 -28.29 16.76 -20.64
CA LEU A 12 -27.30 15.99 -21.38
C LEU A 12 -25.87 16.48 -21.11
N PHE A 13 -25.64 17.80 -21.07
CA PHE A 13 -24.33 18.35 -20.73
C PHE A 13 -23.89 18.03 -19.29
N PHE A 14 -24.81 18.12 -18.31
CA PHE A 14 -24.54 17.71 -16.92
C PHE A 14 -24.25 16.21 -16.82
N GLY A 15 -25.01 15.37 -17.53
CA GLY A 15 -24.77 13.93 -17.60
C GLY A 15 -23.40 13.58 -18.17
N PHE A 16 -22.98 14.24 -19.26
CA PHE A 16 -21.65 14.06 -19.85
C PHE A 16 -20.51 14.53 -18.92
N PHE A 17 -20.67 15.66 -18.22
CA PHE A 17 -19.67 16.16 -17.28
C PHE A 17 -19.52 15.26 -16.04
N CYS A 18 -20.64 14.79 -15.48
CA CYS A 18 -20.62 13.85 -14.36
C CYS A 18 -20.02 12.49 -14.78
N TYR A 19 -20.32 12.01 -16.00
CA TYR A 19 -19.79 10.76 -16.52
C TYR A 19 -18.29 10.84 -16.84
N SER A 20 -17.81 11.96 -17.41
CA SER A 20 -16.38 12.15 -17.68
C SER A 20 -15.58 12.26 -16.38
N GLN A 21 -16.10 12.97 -15.37
CA GLN A 21 -15.45 13.05 -14.06
C GLN A 21 -15.43 11.69 -13.34
N TYR A 22 -16.47 10.87 -13.48
CA TYR A 22 -16.50 9.53 -12.89
C TYR A 22 -15.44 8.60 -13.50
N ARG A 23 -15.27 8.64 -14.84
CA ARG A 23 -14.20 7.87 -15.52
C ARG A 23 -12.80 8.29 -15.09
N ILE A 24 -12.53 9.59 -15.00
CA ILE A 24 -11.22 10.09 -14.55
C ILE A 24 -10.90 9.60 -13.14
N ASN A 25 -11.89 9.55 -12.24
CA ASN A 25 -11.66 9.03 -10.88
C ASN A 25 -11.41 7.52 -10.84
N ASP A 26 -12.05 6.73 -11.72
CA ASP A 26 -11.79 5.28 -11.84
C ASP A 26 -10.38 5.02 -12.37
N ASP A 27 -9.97 5.78 -13.39
CA ASP A 27 -8.64 5.68 -13.98
C ASP A 27 -7.54 6.01 -12.94
N GLU A 28 -7.71 7.09 -12.17
CA GLU A 28 -6.75 7.45 -11.11
C GLU A 28 -6.74 6.45 -9.93
N LEU A 29 -7.87 5.81 -9.63
CA LEU A 29 -7.93 4.78 -8.58
C LEU A 29 -7.18 3.52 -9.01
N ARG A 30 -7.26 3.17 -10.29
CA ARG A 30 -6.59 2.01 -10.89
C ARG A 30 -5.08 2.13 -10.85
N ASP A 31 -4.52 3.34 -10.77
CA ASP A 31 -3.07 3.53 -10.58
C ASP A 31 -2.57 2.79 -9.33
N TYR A 32 -3.39 2.71 -8.28
CA TYR A 32 -3.05 2.03 -7.04
C TYR A 32 -3.27 0.51 -7.08
N PHE A 33 -3.86 -0.06 -8.13
CA PHE A 33 -4.12 -1.50 -8.19
C PHE A 33 -2.84 -2.33 -8.17
N SER A 34 -1.75 -1.78 -8.71
CA SER A 34 -0.44 -2.43 -8.70
C SER A 34 0.18 -2.50 -7.31
N ALA A 35 -0.22 -1.62 -6.37
CA ALA A 35 0.15 -1.71 -4.98
C ALA A 35 -0.58 -2.83 -4.23
N ILE A 36 -1.71 -3.35 -4.73
CA ILE A 36 -2.54 -4.32 -4.01
C ILE A 36 -2.13 -5.74 -4.40
N LEU A 37 -1.90 -6.57 -3.39
CA LEU A 37 -1.37 -7.92 -3.56
C LEU A 37 -2.36 -8.98 -3.12
N TYR A 38 -2.49 -10.01 -3.94
CA TYR A 38 -3.03 -11.29 -3.53
C TYR A 38 -1.91 -12.13 -2.94
N LEU A 39 -2.05 -12.48 -1.65
CA LEU A 39 -1.10 -13.30 -0.91
C LEU A 39 -1.70 -14.70 -0.72
N SER A 40 -0.92 -15.73 -1.06
CA SER A 40 -1.42 -17.11 -0.93
C SER A 40 -0.32 -18.12 -0.61
N ASP A 41 -0.67 -19.08 0.24
CA ASP A 41 0.12 -20.29 0.51
C ASP A 41 -0.82 -21.46 0.88
N GLU A 42 -0.25 -22.63 1.08
CA GLU A 42 -0.91 -23.77 1.71
C GLU A 42 -0.50 -23.83 3.19
N ALA A 43 -1.47 -23.65 4.09
CA ALA A 43 -1.27 -23.82 5.52
C ALA A 43 -1.91 -25.12 6.01
N THR A 44 -1.46 -25.59 7.17
CA THR A 44 -2.16 -26.66 7.87
C THR A 44 -3.49 -26.11 8.36
N GLU A 45 -4.59 -26.82 8.09
CA GLU A 45 -5.90 -26.45 8.60
C GLU A 45 -5.89 -26.44 10.12
N THR A 46 -6.51 -25.42 10.70
CA THR A 46 -6.67 -25.29 12.14
C THR A 46 -8.14 -25.32 12.53
N ILE A 47 -8.43 -25.87 13.70
CA ILE A 47 -9.76 -25.90 14.30
C ILE A 47 -9.67 -25.35 15.72
N GLN A 48 -10.70 -24.61 16.13
CA GLN A 48 -10.79 -24.11 17.50
C GLN A 48 -11.52 -25.14 18.37
N ILE A 49 -10.86 -25.60 19.44
CA ILE A 49 -11.42 -26.52 20.44
C ILE A 49 -11.24 -25.85 21.80
N ASN A 50 -12.34 -25.58 22.50
CA ASN A 50 -12.33 -24.93 23.83
C ASN A 50 -11.54 -23.61 23.90
N GLY A 51 -11.59 -22.80 22.83
CA GLY A 51 -10.92 -21.50 22.76
C GLY A 51 -9.49 -21.54 22.23
N GLU A 52 -8.85 -22.71 22.17
CA GLU A 52 -7.49 -22.90 21.66
C GLU A 52 -7.48 -23.41 20.21
N GLN A 53 -6.45 -23.04 19.44
CA GLN A 53 -6.27 -23.44 18.04
C GLN A 53 -5.43 -24.72 17.93
N TYR A 54 -5.93 -25.70 17.19
CA TYR A 54 -5.27 -27.00 16.96
C TYR A 54 -5.08 -27.26 15.47
N GLU A 55 -3.93 -27.78 15.07
CA GLU A 55 -3.68 -28.25 13.71
C GLU A 55 -4.41 -29.57 13.42
N VAL A 56 -4.99 -29.67 12.23
CA VAL A 56 -5.68 -30.88 11.76
C VAL A 56 -4.69 -31.79 11.04
N LEU A 57 -4.39 -32.92 11.70
CA LEU A 57 -3.49 -33.93 11.19
C LEU A 57 -4.26 -35.25 10.96
N TYR A 58 -4.06 -35.85 9.79
CA TYR A 58 -4.56 -37.19 9.48
C TYR A 58 -3.51 -38.24 9.84
N ARG A 59 -3.88 -39.23 10.66
CA ARG A 59 -3.05 -40.42 10.89
C ARG A 59 -3.53 -41.54 9.97
N LYS A 60 -2.65 -42.04 9.11
CA LYS A 60 -2.94 -43.23 8.31
C LYS A 60 -3.11 -44.45 9.24
N PRO A 61 -4.22 -45.20 9.14
CA PRO A 61 -4.38 -46.45 9.88
C PRO A 61 -3.22 -47.41 9.59
N TRP A 62 -2.81 -48.19 10.58
CA TRP A 62 -1.83 -49.30 10.48
C TRP A 62 -0.39 -48.94 10.09
N THR A 63 -0.12 -47.71 9.70
CA THR A 63 1.23 -47.24 9.30
C THR A 63 1.78 -46.14 10.19
N GLU A 64 0.95 -45.64 11.12
CA GLU A 64 1.24 -44.51 12.03
C GLU A 64 1.68 -43.20 11.36
N LYS A 65 1.71 -43.15 10.03
CA LYS A 65 2.15 -41.98 9.27
C LYS A 65 1.16 -40.83 9.46
N ILE A 66 1.67 -39.69 9.90
CA ILE A 66 0.93 -38.44 10.05
C ILE A 66 1.04 -37.61 8.77
N ILE A 67 -0.07 -37.01 8.34
CA ILE A 67 -0.19 -36.14 7.16
C ILE A 67 -0.96 -34.89 7.57
N GLU A 68 -0.39 -33.72 7.32
CA GLU A 68 -1.06 -32.44 7.53
C GLU A 68 -2.23 -32.26 6.55
N LYS A 69 -3.41 -31.86 7.05
CA LYS A 69 -4.50 -31.44 6.18
C LYS A 69 -4.20 -30.03 5.68
N LYS A 70 -3.68 -29.90 4.46
CA LYS A 70 -3.38 -28.60 3.86
C LYS A 70 -4.64 -27.95 3.26
N VAL A 71 -4.81 -26.67 3.52
CA VAL A 71 -5.86 -25.83 2.93
C VAL A 71 -5.28 -24.53 2.37
N PRO A 72 -5.90 -23.97 1.31
CA PRO A 72 -5.52 -22.65 0.81
C PRO A 72 -5.66 -21.60 1.91
N SER A 73 -4.58 -20.89 2.19
CA SER A 73 -4.58 -19.71 3.07
C SER A 73 -4.35 -18.48 2.23
N LEU A 74 -5.29 -17.54 2.32
CA LEU A 74 -5.40 -16.39 1.43
C LEU A 74 -5.38 -15.12 2.26
N GLY A 75 -4.84 -14.05 1.68
CA GLY A 75 -4.87 -12.73 2.28
C GLY A 75 -4.63 -11.64 1.25
N THR A 76 -4.83 -10.40 1.68
CA THR A 76 -4.46 -9.21 0.92
C THR A 76 -3.26 -8.55 1.58
N GLY A 77 -2.38 -7.95 0.79
CA GLY A 77 -1.38 -7.00 1.29
C GLY A 77 -1.28 -5.81 0.36
N PHE A 78 -0.46 -4.84 0.74
CA PHE A 78 -0.17 -3.71 -0.11
C PHE A 78 1.25 -3.18 0.06
N PHE A 79 1.76 -2.53 -0.99
CA PHE A 79 3.08 -1.89 -0.95
C PHE A 79 3.01 -0.46 -0.42
N LEU A 80 4.00 -0.14 0.40
CA LEU A 80 4.22 1.18 0.95
C LEU A 80 5.66 1.62 0.74
N ILE A 81 5.86 2.89 0.37
CA ILE A 81 7.18 3.52 0.24
C ILE A 81 7.37 4.60 1.30
N ARG A 82 8.51 4.57 1.99
CA ARG A 82 8.95 5.61 2.94
C ARG A 82 10.31 6.13 2.49
N GLY A 83 10.32 7.32 1.90
CA GLY A 83 11.50 7.87 1.22
C GLY A 83 11.96 6.96 0.08
N ILE A 84 12.96 6.11 0.32
CA ILE A 84 13.43 5.09 -0.63
C ILE A 84 13.24 3.65 -0.14
N ASP A 85 12.84 3.44 1.11
CA ASP A 85 12.57 2.10 1.64
C ASP A 85 11.20 1.61 1.16
N ILE A 86 11.13 0.34 0.79
CA ILE A 86 9.90 -0.32 0.35
C ILE A 86 9.50 -1.39 1.35
N TYR A 87 8.20 -1.42 1.63
CA TYR A 87 7.58 -2.31 2.58
C TYR A 87 6.39 -3.03 1.96
N LEU A 88 6.23 -4.29 2.33
CA LEU A 88 4.98 -5.03 2.17
C LEU A 88 4.24 -5.00 3.51
N VAL A 89 3.02 -4.47 3.51
CA VAL A 89 2.11 -4.40 4.66
C VAL A 89 0.98 -5.39 4.49
N THR A 90 0.62 -6.11 5.54
CA THR A 90 -0.56 -6.99 5.60
C THR A 90 -1.00 -7.18 7.06
N ALA A 91 -2.08 -7.93 7.26
CA ALA A 91 -2.50 -8.36 8.58
C ALA A 91 -1.48 -9.35 9.19
N GLU A 92 -1.28 -9.31 10.50
CA GLU A 92 -0.29 -10.16 11.15
C GLU A 92 -0.65 -11.64 11.05
N HIS A 93 -1.93 -12.00 11.22
CA HIS A 93 -2.39 -13.37 11.02
C HIS A 93 -2.21 -13.87 9.58
N VAL A 94 -2.27 -12.99 8.58
CA VAL A 94 -1.95 -13.32 7.18
C VAL A 94 -0.45 -13.63 7.05
N ALA A 95 0.41 -12.80 7.64
CA ALA A 95 1.85 -13.00 7.58
C ALA A 95 2.31 -14.31 8.26
N ARG A 96 1.58 -14.86 9.23
CA ARG A 96 1.94 -16.10 9.94
C ARG A 96 2.08 -17.32 9.03
N PHE A 97 1.25 -17.42 7.99
CA PHE A 97 1.31 -18.58 7.08
C PHE A 97 2.22 -18.35 5.87
N LEU A 98 2.75 -17.14 5.68
CA LEU A 98 3.60 -16.79 4.55
C LEU A 98 5.06 -17.17 4.78
N LYS A 99 5.71 -17.57 3.70
CA LYS A 99 7.08 -18.07 3.56
C LYS A 99 7.74 -17.41 2.35
N GLY A 100 9.06 -17.48 2.23
CA GLY A 100 9.77 -16.93 1.07
C GLY A 100 9.25 -17.48 -0.27
N THR A 101 8.78 -18.73 -0.28
CA THR A 101 8.23 -19.42 -1.45
C THR A 101 6.73 -19.20 -1.67
N SER A 102 6.02 -18.52 -0.77
CA SER A 102 4.58 -18.25 -0.95
C SER A 102 4.35 -17.39 -2.18
N LYS A 103 3.18 -17.55 -2.80
CA LYS A 103 2.86 -16.89 -4.07
C LYS A 103 2.24 -15.53 -3.82
N ILE A 104 2.74 -14.55 -4.56
CA ILE A 104 2.20 -13.20 -4.66
C ILE A 104 1.71 -13.00 -6.08
N LYS A 105 0.52 -12.41 -6.21
CA LYS A 105 -0.03 -11.99 -7.50
C LYS A 105 -0.50 -10.55 -7.43
N TYR A 106 -0.25 -9.78 -8.49
CA TYR A 106 -0.67 -8.38 -8.60
C TYR A 106 -0.83 -7.98 -10.06
N LEU A 107 -1.51 -6.86 -10.27
CA LEU A 107 -1.62 -6.23 -11.59
C LEU A 107 -0.45 -5.27 -11.78
N GLY A 108 0.51 -5.56 -12.64
CA GLY A 108 1.62 -4.65 -12.89
C GLY A 108 1.15 -3.32 -13.48
N THR A 109 1.98 -2.27 -13.36
CA THR A 109 1.72 -0.97 -14.01
C THR A 109 1.64 -1.05 -15.54
N ASP A 110 2.07 -2.16 -16.14
CA ASP A 110 1.91 -2.47 -17.56
C ASP A 110 0.54 -3.10 -17.90
N GLY A 111 -0.35 -3.22 -16.91
CA GLY A 111 -1.66 -3.85 -17.04
C GLY A 111 -1.62 -5.38 -17.11
N GLN A 112 -0.46 -6.01 -16.92
CA GLN A 112 -0.31 -7.45 -16.99
C GLN A 112 -0.32 -8.08 -15.60
N LYS A 113 -0.93 -9.27 -15.50
CA LYS A 113 -0.85 -10.08 -14.28
C LYS A 113 0.60 -10.49 -14.02
N LYS A 114 1.06 -10.28 -12.80
CA LYS A 114 2.33 -10.76 -12.27
C LYS A 114 2.07 -11.87 -11.26
N GLU A 115 2.86 -12.93 -11.33
CA GLU A 115 2.81 -14.05 -10.38
C GLU A 115 4.25 -14.45 -10.05
N ILE A 116 4.66 -14.19 -8.81
CA ILE A 116 6.02 -14.39 -8.31
C ILE A 116 5.98 -14.95 -6.89
N THR A 117 7.15 -15.27 -6.33
CA THR A 117 7.30 -15.64 -4.92
C THR A 117 7.69 -14.43 -4.08
N ILE A 118 7.43 -14.45 -2.77
CA ILE A 118 7.82 -13.35 -1.86
C ILE A 118 9.31 -13.03 -1.99
N GLN A 119 10.15 -14.06 -2.00
CA GLN A 119 11.60 -13.90 -2.12
C GLN A 119 12.06 -13.27 -3.45
N ALA A 120 11.24 -13.34 -4.50
CA ALA A 120 11.53 -12.76 -5.80
C ALA A 120 11.16 -11.27 -5.88
N LEU A 121 10.47 -10.72 -4.87
CA LEU A 121 10.16 -9.29 -4.81
C LEU A 121 11.41 -8.42 -4.66
N THR A 122 12.46 -8.96 -4.06
CA THR A 122 13.67 -8.20 -3.74
C THR A 122 14.94 -8.94 -4.14
N THR A 123 15.92 -8.17 -4.59
CA THR A 123 17.29 -8.63 -4.82
C THR A 123 18.10 -8.70 -3.52
N VAL A 124 17.62 -8.12 -2.42
CA VAL A 124 18.26 -8.25 -1.11
C VAL A 124 18.13 -9.69 -0.66
N LYS A 125 19.27 -10.38 -0.66
CA LYS A 125 19.38 -11.75 -0.15
C LYS A 125 19.35 -11.72 1.37
N TYR A 126 18.16 -11.60 1.95
CA TYR A 126 17.96 -11.95 3.36
C TYR A 126 18.18 -13.46 3.54
N ASP A 127 18.28 -13.94 4.78
CA ASP A 127 18.08 -15.37 5.07
C ASP A 127 16.59 -15.69 4.84
N LEU A 128 16.22 -15.84 3.56
CA LEU A 128 14.87 -15.95 3.02
C LEU A 128 14.13 -17.20 3.51
N LYS A 129 14.80 -18.08 4.26
CA LYS A 129 14.16 -19.18 4.99
C LYS A 129 13.18 -18.69 6.06
N LYS A 130 13.35 -17.48 6.62
CA LYS A 130 12.54 -17.04 7.77
C LYS A 130 11.62 -15.84 7.55
N LEU A 131 11.77 -15.06 6.47
CA LEU A 131 11.07 -13.77 6.25
C LEU A 131 11.00 -12.91 7.53
N ASN A 132 11.82 -11.88 7.64
CA ASN A 132 11.88 -11.07 8.86
C ASN A 132 10.70 -10.07 8.96
N TRP A 133 9.49 -10.60 9.16
CA TRP A 133 8.30 -9.81 9.43
C TRP A 133 8.44 -9.09 10.77
N VAL A 134 8.34 -7.77 10.74
CA VAL A 134 8.17 -6.93 11.92
C VAL A 134 6.68 -6.92 12.23
N ARG A 135 6.31 -7.34 13.43
CA ARG A 135 4.92 -7.44 13.87
C ARG A 135 4.64 -6.35 14.90
N HIS A 136 3.46 -5.74 14.83
CA HIS A 136 3.04 -4.85 15.90
C HIS A 136 2.88 -5.64 17.21
N PRO A 137 3.27 -5.10 18.39
CA PRO A 137 3.17 -5.82 19.66
C PRO A 137 1.75 -6.26 20.02
N THR A 138 0.74 -5.47 19.67
CA THR A 138 -0.67 -5.73 20.02
C THR A 138 -1.60 -5.82 18.81
N ALA A 139 -1.26 -5.16 17.71
CA ALA A 139 -2.17 -4.96 16.59
C ALA A 139 -2.00 -6.06 15.56
N ASP A 140 -3.04 -6.32 14.78
CA ASP A 140 -2.99 -7.30 13.70
C ASP A 140 -2.32 -6.71 12.45
N ILE A 141 -1.05 -6.31 12.58
CA ILE A 141 -0.25 -5.69 11.51
C ILE A 141 1.12 -6.40 11.45
N ALA A 142 1.52 -6.74 10.22
CA ALA A 142 2.87 -7.17 9.92
C ALA A 142 3.44 -6.41 8.73
N ILE A 143 4.72 -6.08 8.83
CA ILE A 143 5.48 -5.35 7.82
C ILE A 143 6.74 -6.14 7.46
N LEU A 144 6.96 -6.36 6.16
CA LEU A 144 8.19 -6.92 5.63
C LEU A 144 8.96 -5.82 4.90
N HIS A 145 10.17 -5.50 5.38
CA HIS A 145 11.09 -4.62 4.65
C HIS A 145 11.71 -5.37 3.48
N LEU A 146 11.56 -4.82 2.28
CA LEU A 146 12.04 -5.43 1.04
C LEU A 146 13.36 -4.82 0.57
N GLY A 147 13.90 -3.83 1.29
CA GLY A 147 15.07 -3.07 0.89
C GLY A 147 14.70 -1.69 0.35
N ILE A 148 15.63 -1.09 -0.39
CA ILE A 148 15.40 0.20 -1.02
C ILE A 148 14.83 0.05 -2.43
N TYR A 149 14.37 1.16 -3.00
CA TYR A 149 13.72 1.24 -4.30
C TYR A 149 14.40 0.44 -5.42
N ASP A 150 15.74 0.49 -5.49
CA ASP A 150 16.52 -0.22 -6.50
C ASP A 150 16.49 -1.75 -6.35
N ASN A 151 16.20 -2.25 -5.15
CA ASN A 151 16.24 -3.67 -4.89
C ASN A 151 14.95 -4.39 -5.28
N VAL A 152 13.84 -3.67 -5.43
CA VAL A 152 12.50 -4.23 -5.56
C VAL A 152 12.01 -4.18 -7.00
N VAL A 153 11.10 -5.08 -7.35
CA VAL A 153 10.40 -5.05 -8.64
C VAL A 153 9.79 -3.67 -8.93
N LYS A 154 9.95 -3.19 -10.17
CA LYS A 154 9.69 -1.79 -10.55
C LYS A 154 8.31 -1.53 -11.14
N ASP A 155 7.53 -2.57 -11.43
CA ASP A 155 6.23 -2.49 -12.09
C ASP A 155 5.07 -2.27 -11.11
N ILE A 156 5.29 -1.39 -10.12
CA ILE A 156 4.42 -1.17 -8.96
C ILE A 156 4.36 0.32 -8.63
N ALA A 157 3.14 0.87 -8.54
CA ALA A 157 2.85 2.18 -7.97
C ALA A 157 2.42 2.00 -6.51
N MET A 158 3.24 2.50 -5.58
CA MET A 158 3.15 2.22 -4.14
C MET A 158 2.41 3.33 -3.40
N PHE A 159 1.77 3.02 -2.26
CA PHE A 159 1.27 4.06 -1.36
C PHE A 159 2.44 4.78 -0.69
N ASN A 160 2.44 6.11 -0.68
CA ASN A 160 3.42 6.86 0.10
C ASN A 160 3.04 6.75 1.59
N HIS A 161 4.02 6.55 2.47
CA HIS A 161 3.83 6.57 3.92
C HIS A 161 3.12 7.85 4.43
N GLU A 162 3.29 8.98 3.74
CA GLU A 162 2.61 10.25 4.03
C GLU A 162 1.09 10.17 3.89
N TYR A 163 0.57 9.14 3.22
CA TYR A 163 -0.87 8.91 3.12
C TYR A 163 -1.45 8.23 4.38
N LEU A 164 -0.62 7.69 5.28
CA LEU A 164 -1.10 7.07 6.51
C LEU A 164 -1.66 8.14 7.48
N GLU A 165 -2.81 7.88 8.09
CA GLU A 165 -3.25 8.64 9.27
C GLU A 165 -2.32 8.32 10.46
N GLU A 166 -1.53 9.31 10.88
CA GLU A 166 -0.53 9.16 11.94
C GLU A 166 -1.12 9.26 13.35
N PHE A 167 -2.33 9.79 13.48
CA PHE A 167 -2.96 10.02 14.78
C PHE A 167 -4.08 9.02 15.06
N ILE A 168 -4.35 8.79 16.34
CA ILE A 168 -5.57 8.10 16.77
C ILE A 168 -6.75 9.01 16.44
N LYS A 169 -7.33 8.82 15.26
CA LYS A 169 -8.41 9.63 14.73
C LYS A 169 -9.44 8.74 14.03
N ALA A 170 -10.69 8.88 14.45
CA ALA A 170 -11.79 8.24 13.76
C ALA A 170 -12.05 8.95 12.40
N PRO A 171 -12.33 8.20 11.32
CA PRO A 171 -12.84 8.77 10.09
C PRO A 171 -14.22 9.39 10.33
N ASN A 172 -14.58 10.39 9.54
CA ASN A 172 -15.93 10.94 9.59
C ASN A 172 -16.93 9.90 9.07
N ARG A 173 -17.99 9.63 9.83
CA ARG A 173 -19.03 8.62 9.50
C ARG A 173 -19.79 8.91 8.20
N PHE A 174 -19.78 10.16 7.73
CA PHE A 174 -20.40 10.54 6.45
C PHE A 174 -19.46 10.38 5.25
N ASN A 175 -18.17 10.15 5.49
CA ASN A 175 -17.22 9.96 4.42
C ASN A 175 -17.21 8.49 4.01
N ASP A 176 -17.14 8.25 2.71
CA ASP A 176 -17.03 6.89 2.17
C ASP A 176 -15.60 6.39 2.35
N LEU A 177 -15.49 5.14 2.81
CA LEU A 177 -14.24 4.41 2.92
C LEU A 177 -14.16 3.39 1.79
N THR A 178 -13.11 3.46 0.98
CA THR A 178 -12.83 2.56 -0.13
C THR A 178 -11.83 1.50 0.29
N ILE A 179 -12.19 0.24 0.15
CA ILE A 179 -11.38 -0.92 0.48
C ILE A 179 -10.97 -1.63 -0.80
N MET A 180 -9.72 -2.06 -0.87
CA MET A 180 -9.19 -2.84 -1.99
C MET A 180 -8.57 -4.14 -1.52
N GLY A 181 -8.76 -5.20 -2.30
CA GLY A 181 -8.13 -6.49 -2.01
C GLY A 181 -8.73 -7.64 -2.78
N TYR A 182 -8.46 -8.85 -2.30
CA TYR A 182 -8.81 -10.10 -2.97
C TYR A 182 -9.60 -11.02 -2.03
N PRO A 183 -10.83 -10.64 -1.67
CA PRO A 183 -11.64 -11.40 -0.73
C PRO A 183 -11.87 -12.82 -1.25
N LEU A 184 -11.49 -13.83 -0.45
CA LEU A 184 -11.61 -15.24 -0.83
C LEU A 184 -10.93 -15.58 -2.19
N GLY A 185 -9.95 -14.79 -2.62
CA GLY A 185 -9.29 -14.93 -3.92
C GLY A 185 -10.13 -14.49 -5.12
N LEU A 186 -11.25 -13.79 -4.90
CA LEU A 186 -12.04 -13.18 -5.98
C LEU A 186 -11.19 -12.17 -6.77
N GLY A 187 -11.46 -12.07 -8.07
CA GLY A 187 -10.71 -11.20 -8.97
C GLY A 187 -9.40 -11.81 -9.48
N VAL A 188 -9.05 -13.04 -9.10
CA VAL A 188 -7.88 -13.78 -9.59
C VAL A 188 -8.31 -14.87 -10.56
N THR A 189 -7.78 -14.85 -11.79
CA THR A 189 -7.97 -15.93 -12.79
C THR A 189 -6.61 -16.45 -13.28
N PRO A 190 -6.56 -17.51 -14.11
CA PRO A 190 -5.31 -17.93 -14.73
C PRO A 190 -4.64 -16.81 -15.56
N LEU A 191 -5.44 -16.03 -16.31
CA LEU A 191 -4.96 -15.05 -17.28
C LEU A 191 -4.97 -13.60 -16.78
N SER A 192 -5.81 -13.27 -15.81
CA SER A 192 -6.02 -11.90 -15.36
C SER A 192 -6.08 -11.81 -13.85
N ILE A 193 -5.84 -10.60 -13.34
CA ILE A 193 -6.02 -10.26 -11.94
C ILE A 193 -6.56 -8.84 -11.83
N SER A 194 -7.53 -8.64 -10.94
CA SER A 194 -8.08 -7.32 -10.63
C SER A 194 -8.45 -7.29 -9.15
N PRO A 195 -7.94 -6.35 -8.36
CA PRO A 195 -8.44 -6.12 -7.01
C PRO A 195 -9.95 -5.88 -7.06
N ILE A 196 -10.67 -6.43 -6.08
CA ILE A 196 -12.05 -6.05 -5.81
C ILE A 196 -12.00 -4.73 -5.04
N THR A 197 -12.86 -3.79 -5.41
CA THR A 197 -13.02 -2.52 -4.72
C THR A 197 -14.41 -2.46 -4.10
N ARG A 198 -14.51 -2.01 -2.85
CA ARG A 198 -15.79 -1.86 -2.15
C ARG A 198 -15.81 -0.58 -1.32
N ASN A 199 -16.95 0.10 -1.31
CA ASN A 199 -17.18 1.26 -0.45
C ASN A 199 -18.05 0.87 0.75
N THR A 200 -17.73 1.42 1.91
CA THR A 200 -18.47 1.29 3.17
C THR A 200 -18.36 2.61 3.94
N ARG A 201 -18.97 2.70 5.12
CA ARG A 201 -18.75 3.83 6.03
C ARG A 201 -18.35 3.32 7.40
N SER A 202 -17.76 4.23 8.15
CA SER A 202 -17.49 3.96 9.56
C SER A 202 -18.79 3.94 10.37
N ALA A 203 -19.00 2.86 11.10
CA ALA A 203 -20.12 2.67 12.03
C ALA A 203 -19.76 3.08 13.47
N SER A 204 -18.48 3.35 13.76
CA SER A 204 -17.99 3.72 15.09
C SER A 204 -16.95 4.83 15.03
N ASP A 205 -16.65 5.44 16.18
CA ASP A 205 -15.37 6.11 16.36
C ASP A 205 -14.28 5.04 16.61
N ILE A 206 -13.19 5.40 17.29
CA ILE A 206 -12.23 4.41 17.78
C ILE A 206 -12.86 3.68 18.97
N VAL A 207 -12.92 2.36 18.88
CA VAL A 207 -13.49 1.45 19.88
C VAL A 207 -12.49 0.37 20.22
N TYR A 208 -12.51 -0.12 21.46
CA TYR A 208 -11.52 -1.08 21.95
C TYR A 208 -12.17 -2.43 22.18
N PHE A 209 -11.63 -3.47 21.53
CA PHE A 209 -12.06 -4.84 21.71
C PHE A 209 -10.87 -5.78 21.70
N ASP A 210 -11.07 -6.96 22.24
CA ASP A 210 -10.11 -8.04 22.16
C ASP A 210 -10.03 -8.55 20.71
N ARG A 211 -8.81 -8.72 20.21
CA ARG A 211 -8.56 -9.39 18.94
C ARG A 211 -9.16 -10.79 18.93
N PHE A 212 -9.79 -11.18 17.82
CA PHE A 212 -10.44 -12.49 17.72
C PHE A 212 -9.46 -13.66 17.82
N ASP A 213 -8.18 -13.46 17.47
CA ASP A 213 -7.20 -14.52 17.35
C ASP A 213 -6.36 -14.76 18.62
N ASN A 214 -6.20 -13.75 19.48
CA ASN A 214 -5.33 -13.84 20.67
C ASN A 214 -5.87 -13.12 21.92
N SER A 215 -7.08 -12.58 21.86
CA SER A 215 -7.74 -11.87 22.97
C SER A 215 -6.97 -10.65 23.52
N VAL A 216 -6.06 -10.06 22.75
CA VAL A 216 -5.36 -8.82 23.13
C VAL A 216 -6.24 -7.62 22.80
N LEU A 217 -6.50 -6.77 23.81
CA LEU A 217 -7.25 -5.51 23.65
C LEU A 217 -6.54 -4.57 22.67
N ASN A 218 -7.25 -4.12 21.63
CA ASN A 218 -6.70 -3.23 20.60
C ASN A 218 -7.76 -2.22 20.13
N PRO A 219 -7.36 -1.02 19.68
CA PRO A 219 -8.29 -0.09 19.02
C PRO A 219 -8.67 -0.60 17.63
N PHE A 220 -9.94 -0.38 17.28
CA PHE A 220 -10.53 -0.71 16.00
C PHE A 220 -11.46 0.40 15.53
N ILE A 221 -11.68 0.46 14.22
CA ILE A 221 -12.80 1.15 13.60
C ILE A 221 -13.74 0.07 13.07
N ILE A 222 -15.03 0.18 13.40
CA ILE A 222 -16.08 -0.72 12.89
C ILE A 222 -16.67 -0.10 11.63
N THR A 223 -16.93 -0.92 10.61
CA THR A 223 -17.63 -0.50 9.38
C THR A 223 -19.04 -1.05 9.34
N ASP A 224 -19.95 -0.35 8.65
CA ASP A 224 -21.37 -0.73 8.53
C ASP A 224 -21.63 -1.92 7.58
N ASP A 225 -20.65 -2.31 6.76
CA ASP A 225 -20.72 -3.45 5.86
C ASP A 225 -19.77 -4.60 6.30
N PRO A 226 -20.28 -5.75 6.80
CA PRO A 226 -19.44 -6.89 7.21
C PRO A 226 -18.80 -7.67 6.07
N SER A 227 -19.28 -7.50 4.84
CA SER A 227 -18.77 -8.28 3.71
C SER A 227 -17.32 -7.91 3.35
N ILE A 228 -16.78 -6.83 3.92
CA ILE A 228 -15.39 -6.42 3.76
C ILE A 228 -14.45 -7.29 4.59
N GLY A 229 -14.94 -8.11 5.53
CA GLY A 229 -14.09 -8.96 6.37
C GLY A 229 -13.25 -9.97 5.60
N GLY A 230 -13.61 -10.29 4.35
CA GLY A 230 -12.79 -11.14 3.48
C GLY A 230 -11.50 -10.48 2.97
N PHE A 231 -11.34 -9.17 3.16
CA PHE A 231 -10.23 -8.37 2.63
C PHE A 231 -9.02 -8.30 3.57
N SER A 232 -8.91 -9.17 4.59
CA SER A 232 -7.87 -9.10 5.64
C SER A 232 -6.47 -8.75 5.10
N GLY A 233 -5.88 -7.71 5.69
CA GLY A 233 -4.61 -7.11 5.29
C GLY A 233 -4.68 -6.10 4.15
N GLY A 234 -5.83 -5.93 3.50
CA GLY A 234 -6.07 -4.91 2.47
C GLY A 234 -6.22 -3.51 3.06
N PRO A 235 -5.81 -2.46 2.33
CA PRO A 235 -5.88 -1.09 2.81
C PRO A 235 -7.32 -0.55 2.80
N VAL A 236 -7.61 0.30 3.77
CA VAL A 236 -8.84 1.10 3.85
C VAL A 236 -8.49 2.55 3.57
N LEU A 237 -9.10 3.13 2.55
CA LEU A 237 -8.77 4.45 2.03
C LEU A 237 -9.94 5.41 2.20
N GLU A 238 -9.64 6.64 2.58
CA GLU A 238 -10.51 7.79 2.38
C GLU A 238 -9.99 8.56 1.17
N ILE A 239 -10.75 8.60 0.08
CA ILE A 239 -10.30 9.22 -1.18
C ILE A 239 -10.75 10.67 -1.20
N HIS A 240 -9.80 11.60 -1.04
CA HIS A 240 -10.08 13.02 -1.17
C HIS A 240 -9.83 13.51 -2.59
N LYS A 241 -10.74 14.36 -3.10
CA LYS A 241 -10.50 15.14 -4.31
C LYS A 241 -9.69 16.38 -3.95
N THR A 242 -8.65 16.63 -4.71
CA THR A 242 -7.88 17.86 -4.63
C THR A 242 -8.63 18.97 -5.37
N GLU A 243 -8.85 20.12 -4.73
CA GLU A 243 -9.50 21.27 -5.37
C GLU A 243 -8.65 21.86 -6.50
N LYS A 244 -7.33 21.64 -6.45
CA LYS A 244 -6.34 22.01 -7.46
C LYS A 244 -5.59 20.75 -7.92
N PRO A 245 -6.14 20.00 -8.90
CA PRO A 245 -5.45 18.83 -9.42
C PRO A 245 -4.09 19.22 -9.96
N MET A 246 -3.06 18.47 -9.56
CA MET A 246 -1.70 18.68 -10.04
C MET A 246 -1.57 18.17 -11.47
N ASN A 247 -0.92 18.94 -12.34
CA ASN A 247 -0.56 18.46 -13.67
C ASN A 247 0.75 17.68 -13.59
N ILE A 248 0.69 16.37 -13.78
CA ILE A 248 1.88 15.51 -13.92
C ILE A 248 1.98 15.12 -15.39
N GLN A 249 3.04 15.57 -16.08
CA GLN A 249 3.28 15.30 -17.51
C GLN A 249 2.12 15.64 -18.48
N GLY A 250 1.20 16.51 -18.08
CA GLY A 250 0.03 16.89 -18.89
C GLY A 250 -1.29 16.24 -18.44
N GLU A 251 -1.24 15.30 -17.50
CA GLU A 251 -2.42 14.68 -16.89
C GLU A 251 -2.75 15.34 -15.55
N LYS A 252 -4.03 15.65 -15.35
CA LYS A 252 -4.53 16.19 -14.08
C LYS A 252 -4.75 15.05 -13.11
N VAL A 253 -3.99 15.04 -12.03
CA VAL A 253 -4.17 14.11 -10.92
C VAL A 253 -5.04 14.76 -9.86
N GLY A 254 -6.24 14.21 -9.67
CA GLY A 254 -7.29 14.73 -8.82
C GLY A 254 -7.43 14.06 -7.45
N ILE A 255 -6.97 12.83 -7.23
CA ILE A 255 -7.16 12.10 -5.95
C ILE A 255 -5.92 12.08 -5.07
N ALA A 256 -6.11 12.32 -3.78
CA ALA A 256 -5.14 12.11 -2.71
C ALA A 256 -5.73 11.12 -1.71
N PRO A 257 -5.43 9.82 -1.83
CA PRO A 257 -5.96 8.83 -0.89
C PRO A 257 -5.28 9.00 0.47
N LYS A 258 -6.06 8.88 1.53
CA LYS A 258 -5.58 8.75 2.89
C LYS A 258 -5.84 7.33 3.37
N VAL A 259 -4.81 6.63 3.83
CA VAL A 259 -4.94 5.29 4.39
C VAL A 259 -5.40 5.43 5.83
N ILE A 260 -6.63 4.99 6.10
CA ILE A 260 -7.27 5.01 7.42
C ILE A 260 -6.87 3.78 8.25
N GLY A 261 -6.50 2.68 7.60
CA GLY A 261 -6.08 1.46 8.26
C GLY A 261 -5.96 0.28 7.32
N LEU A 262 -5.95 -0.92 7.90
CA LEU A 262 -6.08 -2.17 7.17
C LEU A 262 -7.22 -3.03 7.72
N VAL A 263 -7.78 -3.88 6.88
CA VAL A 263 -8.85 -4.80 7.28
C VAL A 263 -8.29 -5.87 8.22
N HIS A 264 -8.84 -5.99 9.42
CA HIS A 264 -8.56 -7.10 10.34
C HIS A 264 -9.36 -8.34 9.91
N GLY A 265 -10.66 -8.16 9.75
CA GLY A 265 -11.62 -9.23 9.49
C GLY A 265 -12.96 -8.92 10.14
N ASN A 266 -13.79 -9.94 10.34
CA ASN A 266 -15.07 -9.79 11.01
C ASN A 266 -14.97 -10.00 12.51
N LEU A 267 -15.72 -9.22 13.29
CA LEU A 267 -15.70 -9.28 14.77
C LEU A 267 -16.38 -10.53 15.33
N ALA A 268 -17.44 -11.02 14.69
CA ALA A 268 -18.18 -12.20 15.15
C ALA A 268 -18.37 -13.18 13.98
N SER A 269 -17.47 -14.15 13.83
CA SER A 269 -17.73 -15.28 12.95
C SER A 269 -18.98 -16.00 13.48
N ASN A 270 -20.06 -16.03 12.69
CA ASN A 270 -21.31 -16.80 12.91
C ASN A 270 -22.52 -16.08 13.55
N THR A 271 -22.58 -14.75 13.62
CA THR A 271 -23.82 -14.04 14.06
C THR A 271 -24.41 -13.14 12.96
N PRO A 272 -25.73 -13.16 12.72
CA PRO A 272 -26.39 -12.16 11.86
C PRO A 272 -26.20 -10.75 12.42
N GLY A 273 -25.91 -9.76 11.55
CA GLY A 273 -25.62 -8.38 11.96
C GLY A 273 -24.13 -8.12 12.25
N ASN A 274 -23.25 -8.99 11.75
CA ASN A 274 -21.81 -8.88 11.90
C ASN A 274 -21.28 -7.51 11.44
N PHE A 275 -20.15 -7.10 12.00
CA PHE A 275 -19.40 -5.93 11.52
C PHE A 275 -17.98 -6.36 11.18
N ALA A 276 -17.36 -5.60 10.27
CA ALA A 276 -15.93 -5.73 10.03
C ALA A 276 -15.14 -4.71 10.86
N ALA A 277 -13.95 -5.13 11.27
CA ALA A 277 -13.02 -4.33 12.03
C ALA A 277 -11.82 -3.92 11.17
N ILE A 278 -11.44 -2.66 11.33
CA ILE A 278 -10.27 -2.05 10.70
C ILE A 278 -9.26 -1.74 11.80
N VAL A 279 -8.02 -2.18 11.61
CA VAL A 279 -6.90 -1.73 12.45
C VAL A 279 -6.49 -0.33 12.00
N PRO A 280 -6.51 0.70 12.86
CA PRO A 280 -6.20 2.07 12.46
C PRO A 280 -4.77 2.25 11.94
N ALA A 281 -4.57 3.15 10.97
CA ALA A 281 -3.30 3.36 10.28
C ALA A 281 -2.17 3.85 11.17
N PHE A 282 -2.44 4.52 12.30
CA PHE A 282 -1.38 4.96 13.21
C PHE A 282 -0.57 3.76 13.73
N GLN A 283 -1.19 2.57 13.88
CA GLN A 283 -0.48 1.35 14.28
C GLN A 283 0.41 0.79 13.15
N ILE A 284 0.10 1.12 11.88
CA ILE A 284 0.99 0.85 10.74
C ILE A 284 2.23 1.74 10.85
N VAL A 285 2.04 3.02 11.20
CA VAL A 285 3.14 3.96 11.45
C VAL A 285 4.02 3.47 12.61
N GLU A 286 3.43 3.06 13.72
CA GLU A 286 4.16 2.47 14.87
C GLU A 286 4.96 1.24 14.43
N THR A 287 4.38 0.37 13.60
CA THR A 287 5.07 -0.83 13.09
C THR A 287 6.22 -0.46 12.14
N LEU A 288 6.07 0.57 11.31
CA LEU A 288 7.15 1.10 10.45
C LEU A 288 8.31 1.64 11.28
N GLU A 289 8.04 2.20 12.46
CA GLU A 289 9.11 2.68 13.34
C GLU A 289 9.98 1.55 13.92
N LEU A 290 9.39 0.36 14.08
CA LEU A 290 10.09 -0.86 14.50
C LEU A 290 10.81 -1.58 13.34
N ALA A 291 10.41 -1.28 12.10
CA ALA A 291 10.96 -1.94 10.93
C ALA A 291 12.37 -1.43 10.57
N PRO A 292 13.19 -2.26 9.89
CA PRO A 292 14.44 -1.78 9.32
C PRO A 292 14.22 -0.58 8.38
N LYS A 293 15.15 0.37 8.44
CA LYS A 293 15.09 1.66 7.73
C LYS A 293 16.48 2.01 7.22
N PHE A 294 16.58 2.52 5.99
CA PHE A 294 17.84 2.94 5.40
C PHE A 294 18.34 4.23 6.05
N SER A 295 19.63 4.25 6.42
CA SER A 295 20.34 5.47 6.83
C SER A 295 21.69 5.51 6.15
N GLY A 296 21.96 6.60 5.44
CA GLY A 296 23.18 6.75 4.66
C GLY A 296 23.01 7.63 3.44
N LYS A 297 24.06 7.69 2.62
CA LYS A 297 24.05 8.41 1.35
C LYS A 297 23.45 7.53 0.25
N TYR A 298 22.53 8.08 -0.52
CA TYR A 298 21.98 7.45 -1.72
C TYR A 298 22.13 8.39 -2.92
N THR A 299 22.40 7.79 -4.08
CA THR A 299 22.75 8.51 -5.31
C THR A 299 21.78 8.13 -6.43
N PHE A 300 21.11 9.14 -6.98
CA PHE A 300 20.22 9.03 -8.12
C PHE A 300 21.00 9.26 -9.42
N TYR A 301 20.71 8.47 -10.44
CA TYR A 301 21.31 8.55 -11.76
C TYR A 301 20.25 8.66 -12.86
N TYR A 302 20.59 9.36 -13.93
CA TYR A 302 19.82 9.34 -15.17
C TYR A 302 19.96 8.01 -15.92
N PRO A 303 19.08 7.69 -16.89
CA PRO A 303 19.19 6.49 -17.73
C PRO A 303 20.52 6.37 -18.48
N ASN A 304 21.14 7.51 -18.83
CA ASN A 304 22.45 7.58 -19.47
C ASN A 304 23.61 7.29 -18.49
N GLY A 305 23.34 7.07 -17.20
CA GLY A 305 24.33 6.84 -16.14
C GLY A 305 24.94 8.11 -15.55
N GLY A 306 24.55 9.29 -16.03
CA GLY A 306 24.96 10.58 -15.47
C GLY A 306 24.41 10.77 -14.06
N LEU A 307 25.21 11.39 -13.19
CA LEU A 307 24.79 11.74 -11.84
C LEU A 307 23.61 12.72 -11.90
N TRP A 308 22.55 12.43 -11.14
CA TRP A 308 21.42 13.33 -10.98
C TRP A 308 21.46 14.01 -9.62
N SER A 309 21.35 13.26 -8.52
CA SER A 309 21.29 13.86 -7.19
C SER A 309 21.92 12.94 -6.16
N GLU A 310 22.64 13.52 -5.20
CA GLU A 310 23.12 12.82 -4.02
C GLU A 310 22.37 13.32 -2.80
N ARG A 311 21.91 12.40 -1.95
CA ARG A 311 21.12 12.72 -0.78
C ARG A 311 21.54 11.87 0.41
N ILE A 312 21.43 12.41 1.60
CA ILE A 312 21.54 11.67 2.85
C ILE A 312 20.13 11.35 3.32
N TYR A 313 19.92 10.09 3.68
CA TYR A 313 18.70 9.60 4.32
C TYR A 313 19.01 9.23 5.77
N LYS A 314 18.02 9.44 6.63
CA LYS A 314 18.03 9.06 8.04
C LYS A 314 16.68 8.43 8.36
N ASP A 315 16.71 7.20 8.89
CA ASP A 315 15.50 6.45 9.25
C ASP A 315 14.49 6.34 8.11
N GLY A 316 15.01 6.09 6.89
CA GLY A 316 14.25 5.97 5.64
C GLY A 316 13.76 7.31 5.07
N LEU A 317 13.96 8.43 5.77
CA LEU A 317 13.47 9.74 5.37
C LEU A 317 14.59 10.60 4.73
N PRO A 318 14.29 11.44 3.74
CA PRO A 318 15.24 12.43 3.22
C PRO A 318 15.73 13.36 4.34
N TRP A 319 17.05 13.50 4.48
CA TRP A 319 17.67 14.27 5.57
C TRP A 319 18.43 15.49 5.06
N THR A 320 19.33 15.30 4.09
CA THR A 320 20.11 16.39 3.49
C THR A 320 20.25 16.18 1.99
N VAL A 321 20.00 17.22 1.18
CA VAL A 321 20.32 17.19 -0.25
C VAL A 321 21.74 17.70 -0.47
N LEU A 322 22.60 16.88 -1.06
CA LEU A 322 24.02 17.22 -1.25
C LEU A 322 24.24 17.90 -2.59
N SER A 323 23.64 17.38 -3.65
CA SER A 323 23.86 17.85 -5.02
C SER A 323 22.66 17.58 -5.94
N ASN A 324 22.57 18.33 -7.03
CA ASN A 324 21.59 18.17 -8.09
C ASN A 324 22.19 18.61 -9.43
N TYR A 325 22.00 17.82 -10.47
CA TYR A 325 22.56 18.02 -11.80
C TYR A 325 21.55 17.62 -12.87
N ASN A 326 21.64 18.25 -14.04
CA ASN A 326 20.87 17.83 -15.22
C ASN A 326 21.55 16.66 -15.95
N SER A 327 20.88 16.10 -16.97
CA SER A 327 21.36 14.97 -17.76
C SER A 327 22.67 15.21 -18.53
N LYS A 328 23.13 16.47 -18.61
CA LYS A 328 24.42 16.89 -19.18
C LYS A 328 25.50 17.15 -18.12
N GLY A 329 25.22 16.86 -16.85
CA GLY A 329 26.15 17.06 -15.73
C GLY A 329 26.29 18.51 -15.26
N LYS A 330 25.45 19.45 -15.72
CA LYS A 330 25.47 20.84 -15.21
C LYS A 330 24.70 20.92 -13.90
N THR A 331 25.21 21.71 -12.96
CA THR A 331 24.58 21.93 -11.65
C THR A 331 23.19 22.54 -11.79
N GLN A 332 22.27 22.08 -10.95
CA GLN A 332 20.93 22.63 -10.77
C GLN A 332 20.73 23.02 -9.31
N ASP A 333 19.77 23.89 -9.04
CA ASP A 333 19.41 24.20 -7.66
C ASP A 333 18.86 22.94 -6.98
N LYS A 334 19.45 22.59 -5.85
CA LYS A 334 19.10 21.42 -5.06
C LYS A 334 18.02 21.73 -4.00
N GLY A 335 17.77 23.00 -3.74
CA GLY A 335 16.99 23.47 -2.61
C GLY A 335 17.85 23.62 -1.35
N THR A 336 17.18 23.66 -0.20
CA THR A 336 17.77 24.00 1.11
C THR A 336 17.73 22.85 2.12
N LEU A 337 17.23 21.66 1.74
CA LEU A 337 17.06 20.54 2.67
C LEU A 337 18.37 20.16 3.38
N HIS A 338 18.40 20.41 4.68
CA HIS A 338 19.52 20.12 5.56
C HIS A 338 19.01 19.69 6.93
N GLU A 339 19.50 18.57 7.45
CA GLU A 339 19.12 18.03 8.76
C GLU A 339 17.60 17.86 8.95
N GLY A 340 16.93 17.43 7.88
CA GLY A 340 15.50 17.15 7.87
C GLY A 340 14.60 18.36 7.69
N GLU A 341 15.16 19.57 7.62
CA GLU A 341 14.41 20.83 7.46
C GLU A 341 14.73 21.50 6.12
N GLY A 342 13.71 22.10 5.50
CA GLY A 342 13.86 22.93 4.31
C GLY A 342 13.23 22.33 3.06
N TYR A 343 13.74 22.69 1.89
CA TYR A 343 13.14 22.34 0.60
C TYR A 343 14.03 21.42 -0.23
N LEU A 344 13.42 20.42 -0.85
CA LEU A 344 14.02 19.61 -1.90
C LEU A 344 13.42 20.00 -3.24
N TYR A 345 14.26 20.37 -4.20
CA TYR A 345 13.81 20.72 -5.55
C TYR A 345 13.92 19.52 -6.49
N ALA A 346 12.80 19.12 -7.07
CA ALA A 346 12.75 18.06 -8.06
C ALA A 346 12.70 18.66 -9.47
N TRP A 347 13.47 18.05 -10.37
CA TRP A 347 13.54 18.40 -11.79
C TRP A 347 13.04 17.20 -12.60
N ASN A 348 12.66 17.38 -13.86
CA ASN A 348 12.33 16.25 -14.73
C ASN A 348 13.53 15.78 -15.57
N GLU A 349 13.34 14.74 -16.39
CA GLU A 349 14.38 14.19 -17.27
C GLU A 349 14.90 15.18 -18.32
N LYS A 350 14.12 16.21 -18.64
CA LYS A 350 14.49 17.29 -19.55
C LYS A 350 15.30 18.39 -18.86
N GLY A 351 15.49 18.29 -17.54
CA GLY A 351 16.16 19.29 -16.71
C GLY A 351 15.30 20.53 -16.45
N THR A 352 13.98 20.46 -16.65
CA THR A 352 13.08 21.55 -16.25
C THR A 352 12.58 21.33 -14.83
N PHE A 353 12.33 22.43 -14.13
CA PHE A 353 11.84 22.40 -12.76
C PHE A 353 10.48 21.70 -12.71
N ALA A 354 10.33 20.72 -11.81
CA ALA A 354 9.09 19.94 -11.68
C ALA A 354 8.29 20.38 -10.45
N GLU A 355 8.91 20.37 -9.27
CA GLU A 355 8.21 20.68 -8.01
C GLU A 355 9.15 21.08 -6.87
N VAL A 356 8.60 21.84 -5.92
CA VAL A 356 9.19 22.05 -4.58
C VAL A 356 8.58 21.03 -3.62
N ILE A 357 9.43 20.35 -2.86
CA ILE A 357 9.03 19.44 -1.80
C ILE A 357 9.47 20.06 -0.47
N SER A 358 8.53 20.34 0.43
CA SER A 358 8.81 20.93 1.74
C SER A 358 8.96 19.83 2.77
N CYS A 359 10.05 19.83 3.55
CA CYS A 359 10.30 18.82 4.55
C CYS A 359 10.50 19.44 5.95
N SER A 360 9.96 18.76 6.96
CA SER A 360 10.22 19.02 8.36
C SER A 360 10.45 17.72 9.10
N LYS A 361 11.54 17.63 9.88
CA LYS A 361 12.04 16.41 10.52
C LYS A 361 12.18 15.24 9.53
N GLY A 362 12.51 15.54 8.28
CA GLY A 362 12.61 14.58 7.17
C GLY A 362 11.28 14.09 6.61
N LYS A 363 10.14 14.41 7.23
CA LYS A 363 8.82 14.18 6.64
C LYS A 363 8.57 15.24 5.59
N CYS A 364 8.37 14.81 4.36
CA CYS A 364 8.19 15.70 3.24
C CYS A 364 6.70 15.84 2.89
N SER A 365 6.35 16.93 2.22
CA SER A 365 5.01 17.21 1.72
C SER A 365 5.13 17.88 0.35
N GLY A 366 4.33 17.42 -0.60
CA GLY A 366 4.61 17.56 -2.04
C GLY A 366 5.18 16.26 -2.62
N GLY A 367 5.71 16.24 -3.83
CA GLY A 367 6.43 15.05 -4.34
C GLY A 367 5.64 14.16 -5.30
N SER A 368 4.45 14.57 -5.75
CA SER A 368 3.61 13.70 -6.58
C SER A 368 4.27 13.33 -7.91
N TYR A 369 5.15 14.19 -8.43
CA TYR A 369 5.92 13.91 -9.63
C TYR A 369 6.90 12.75 -9.45
N MET A 370 7.60 12.69 -8.32
CA MET A 370 8.62 11.66 -8.04
C MET A 370 8.02 10.26 -7.82
N TYR A 371 6.79 10.17 -7.27
CA TYR A 371 6.20 8.88 -6.85
C TYR A 371 5.20 8.28 -7.85
N ARG A 372 4.54 9.08 -8.69
CA ARG A 372 3.55 8.57 -9.68
C ARG A 372 4.11 8.39 -11.09
N ASN A 373 5.28 8.94 -11.36
CA ASN A 373 5.89 8.82 -12.67
C ASN A 373 6.52 7.43 -12.85
N VAL A 374 5.78 6.53 -13.50
CA VAL A 374 6.25 5.17 -13.87
C VAL A 374 7.53 5.23 -14.71
N ASP A 375 7.74 6.31 -15.46
CA ASP A 375 8.98 6.54 -16.20
C ASP A 375 10.12 6.98 -15.29
N PHE A 376 9.91 7.80 -14.25
CA PHE A 376 10.93 8.08 -13.23
C PHE A 376 11.42 6.78 -12.56
N SER A 377 10.49 5.87 -12.30
CA SER A 377 10.73 4.54 -11.73
C SER A 377 11.60 3.64 -12.65
N LYS A 378 11.31 3.64 -13.95
CA LYS A 378 12.09 2.92 -14.99
C LYS A 378 13.47 3.54 -15.28
N GLN A 379 13.69 4.80 -14.90
CA GLN A 379 14.84 5.60 -15.33
C GLN A 379 16.02 5.63 -14.35
N LEU A 380 15.84 5.20 -13.11
CA LEU A 380 16.92 5.07 -12.14
C LEU A 380 17.70 3.77 -12.39
N LYS A 381 18.93 3.88 -12.90
CA LYS A 381 19.84 2.73 -12.98
C LYS A 381 20.51 2.52 -11.62
N PRO A 382 20.49 1.29 -11.07
CA PRO A 382 21.27 0.98 -9.88
C PRO A 382 22.75 1.00 -10.22
N LYS A 383 23.52 1.70 -9.40
CA LYS A 383 24.94 1.39 -9.16
C LYS A 383 25.11 1.29 -7.66
N SER A 384 24.94 0.09 -7.11
CA SER A 384 25.57 -0.22 -5.83
C SER A 384 27.07 -0.37 -6.08
N ASN A 385 27.90 0.22 -5.21
CA ASN A 385 29.25 -0.30 -5.03
C ASN A 385 29.17 -1.69 -4.39
#